data_AF-A0A3D0PCV5-F1
#
_entry.id   AF-A0A3D0PCV5-F1
#
_cell.length_a   1.000
_cell.length_b   1.000
_cell.length_c   1.000
_cell.angle_alpha   90.00
_cell.angle_beta   90.00
_cell.angle_gamma   90.00
#
_symmetry.space_group_name_H-M   'P 1'
#
loop_
_entity.id
_entity.type
_entity.pdbx_description
1 polymer ?
#
loop_
_entity_poly.entity_id
_entity_poly.type
_entity_poly.pdbx_seq_one_letter_code
_entity_poly.pdbx_strand_id
1 'polypeptide(L)'
;DDGDIQQQRLLDLVNNDLANTIGNLVNRSISMARKWFEGVPSLPQELPSNHPLKQAAQAAVADVASHYQELRFHAVAEQALQLAIAANGYLSDQAPWKAIKDPANRDQVAADLYAVLEASRVVGVVLQPLLPEFSERLLQQLNAPSGDWNELLNWGQLTPGPLDAPSPLLQRLELEEPI
;
A
#
# COMPACT_ATOMS: atom_id res chain seq x y z
N ASP A 1 -24.45 18.64 1.76
CA ASP A 1 -23.59 19.51 2.57
C ASP A 1 -22.55 20.15 1.69
N ASP A 2 -22.36 21.45 1.85
CA ASP A 2 -21.31 22.20 1.16
C ASP A 2 -19.96 21.87 1.80
N GLY A 3 -18.95 21.56 0.98
CA GLY A 3 -17.60 21.26 1.44
C GLY A 3 -16.80 22.53 1.70
N ASP A 4 -16.31 22.71 2.93
CA ASP A 4 -15.39 23.79 3.28
C ASP A 4 -13.95 23.40 2.88
N ILE A 5 -13.31 24.19 2.02
CA ILE A 5 -11.92 23.98 1.59
C ILE A 5 -11.00 24.72 2.56
N GLN A 6 -10.40 23.97 3.49
CA GLN A 6 -9.36 24.48 4.38
C GLN A 6 -8.00 24.04 3.87
N GLN A 7 -7.11 24.99 3.57
CA GLN A 7 -5.75 24.69 3.09
C GLN A 7 -5.01 23.72 4.02
N GLN A 8 -5.16 23.88 5.34
CA GLN A 8 -4.56 22.97 6.32
C GLN A 8 -5.04 21.53 6.15
N ARG A 9 -6.33 21.32 5.87
CA ARG A 9 -6.90 19.98 5.66
C ARG A 9 -6.36 19.31 4.39
N LEU A 10 -6.13 20.10 3.34
CA LEU A 10 -5.48 19.61 2.11
C LEU A 10 -4.03 19.20 2.38
N LEU A 11 -3.29 20.03 3.13
CA LEU A 11 -1.92 19.71 3.56
C LEU A 11 -1.85 18.45 4.39
N ASP A 12 -2.76 18.28 5.35
CA ASP A 12 -2.80 17.09 6.19
C ASP A 12 -3.08 15.83 5.37
N LEU A 13 -4.03 15.88 4.42
CA LEU A 13 -4.32 14.76 3.52
C LEU A 13 -3.09 14.38 2.69
N VAL A 14 -2.44 15.37 2.05
CA VAL A 14 -1.30 15.08 1.18
C VAL A 14 -0.08 14.63 1.99
N ASN A 15 0.25 15.34 3.06
CA ASN A 15 1.47 15.07 3.82
C ASN A 15 1.32 13.88 4.76
N ASN A 16 0.19 13.71 5.44
CA ASN A 16 0.01 12.66 6.44
C ASN A 16 -0.55 11.37 5.81
N ASP A 17 -1.59 11.46 5.00
CA ASP A 17 -2.22 10.25 4.47
C ASP A 17 -1.41 9.70 3.29
N LEU A 18 -1.18 10.52 2.26
CA LEU A 18 -0.52 10.05 1.05
C LEU A 18 0.99 9.87 1.24
N ALA A 19 1.71 10.94 1.63
CA ALA A 19 3.16 10.87 1.74
C ALA A 19 3.61 10.03 2.95
N ASN A 20 3.09 10.31 4.15
CA ASN A 20 3.56 9.65 5.35
C ASN A 20 3.00 8.23 5.51
N THR A 21 1.69 8.00 5.33
CA THR A 21 1.10 6.69 5.62
C THR A 21 1.33 5.70 4.48
N ILE A 22 0.98 6.07 3.24
CA ILE A 22 1.12 5.19 2.08
C ILE A 22 2.57 5.22 1.55
N GLY A 23 3.12 6.41 1.29
CA GLY A 23 4.45 6.58 0.71
C GLY A 23 5.57 5.95 1.55
N ASN A 24 5.62 6.23 2.85
CA ASN A 24 6.66 5.63 3.70
C ASN A 24 6.47 4.13 3.91
N LEU A 25 5.26 3.60 3.84
CA LEU A 25 5.02 2.16 3.91
C LEU A 25 5.66 1.47 2.70
N VAL A 26 5.33 1.93 1.49
CA VAL A 26 5.84 1.39 0.23
C VAL A 26 7.36 1.47 0.22
N ASN A 27 7.93 2.66 0.50
CA ASN A 27 9.37 2.87 0.46
C ASN A 27 10.15 1.98 1.43
N ARG A 28 9.69 1.86 2.68
CA ARG A 28 10.35 1.00 3.69
C ARG A 28 10.22 -0.47 3.33
N SER A 29 9.05 -0.90 2.87
CA SER A 29 8.79 -2.30 2.53
C SER A 29 9.62 -2.74 1.32
N ILE A 30 9.67 -1.94 0.26
CA ILE A 30 10.55 -2.19 -0.89
C ILE A 30 12.02 -2.22 -0.46
N SER A 31 12.45 -1.24 0.35
CA SER A 31 13.85 -1.20 0.83
C SER A 31 14.24 -2.46 1.61
N MET A 32 13.37 -2.94 2.49
CA MET A 32 13.58 -4.18 3.25
C MET A 32 13.59 -5.42 2.34
N ALA A 33 12.61 -5.51 1.44
CA ALA A 33 12.47 -6.62 0.50
C ALA A 33 13.70 -6.74 -0.42
N ARG A 34 14.15 -5.62 -1.00
CA ARG A 34 15.40 -5.56 -1.78
C ARG A 34 16.62 -5.97 -0.97
N LYS A 35 16.75 -5.43 0.25
CA LYS A 35 17.93 -5.67 1.09
C LYS A 35 18.08 -7.14 1.48
N TRP A 36 16.98 -7.85 1.73
CA TRP A 36 17.02 -9.20 2.30
C TRP A 36 16.66 -10.31 1.32
N PHE A 37 15.93 -9.99 0.25
CA PHE A 37 15.37 -10.94 -0.72
C PHE A 37 15.54 -10.51 -2.17
N GLU A 38 16.31 -9.44 -2.43
CA GLU A 38 16.59 -8.90 -3.78
C GLU A 38 15.36 -8.40 -4.55
N GLY A 39 14.19 -8.32 -3.89
CA GLY A 39 12.94 -7.84 -4.47
C GLY A 39 11.71 -8.42 -3.76
N VAL A 40 10.60 -8.60 -4.49
CA VAL A 40 9.40 -9.28 -3.98
C VAL A 40 9.77 -10.73 -3.62
N PRO A 41 9.64 -11.15 -2.34
CA PRO A 41 10.04 -12.50 -1.94
C PRO A 41 9.19 -13.58 -2.61
N SER A 42 9.83 -14.70 -2.96
CA SER A 42 9.12 -15.92 -3.33
C SER A 42 8.65 -16.64 -2.07
N LEU A 43 7.38 -17.05 -2.04
CA LEU A 43 6.81 -17.79 -0.93
C LEU A 43 6.70 -19.28 -1.27
N PRO A 44 7.07 -20.20 -0.36
CA PRO A 44 6.91 -21.63 -0.59
C PRO A 44 5.44 -22.06 -0.64
N GLN A 45 4.56 -21.28 0.01
CA GLN A 45 3.12 -21.48 0.04
C GLN A 45 2.41 -20.13 -0.01
N GLU A 46 1.20 -20.10 -0.56
CA GLU A 46 0.36 -18.92 -0.50
C GLU A 46 0.02 -18.55 0.94
N LEU A 47 -0.17 -17.26 1.19
CA LEU A 47 -0.66 -16.79 2.49
C LEU A 47 -2.05 -17.35 2.77
N PRO A 48 -2.30 -17.82 4.01
CA PRO A 48 -3.56 -18.45 4.37
C PRO A 48 -4.71 -17.45 4.23
N SER A 49 -5.92 -17.95 3.98
CA SER A 49 -7.11 -17.09 3.78
C SER A 49 -7.46 -16.24 5.00
N ASN A 50 -7.05 -16.67 6.20
CA ASN A 50 -7.22 -15.93 7.45
C ASN A 50 -6.06 -14.96 7.76
N HIS A 51 -5.12 -14.75 6.84
CA HIS A 51 -4.05 -13.77 7.04
C HIS A 51 -4.65 -12.37 7.21
N PRO A 52 -4.28 -11.61 8.25
CA PRO A 52 -4.96 -10.36 8.61
C PRO A 52 -4.95 -9.32 7.48
N LEU A 53 -3.81 -9.16 6.78
CA LEU A 53 -3.75 -8.22 5.65
C LEU A 53 -4.54 -8.68 4.42
N LYS A 54 -4.70 -10.00 4.23
CA LYS A 54 -5.51 -10.53 3.13
C LYS A 54 -6.99 -10.27 3.40
N GLN A 55 -7.44 -10.48 4.64
CA GLN A 55 -8.79 -10.13 5.08
C GLN A 55 -9.05 -8.62 5.02
N ALA A 56 -8.09 -7.80 5.47
CA ALA A 56 -8.20 -6.35 5.40
C ALA A 56 -8.31 -5.86 3.95
N ALA A 57 -7.51 -6.42 3.03
CA ALA A 57 -7.59 -6.08 1.61
C ALA A 57 -8.93 -6.51 1.01
N GLN A 58 -9.42 -7.72 1.31
CA GLN A 58 -10.74 -8.19 0.86
C GLN A 58 -11.87 -7.26 1.35
N ALA A 59 -11.83 -6.85 2.61
CA ALA A 59 -12.78 -5.89 3.16
C ALA A 59 -12.66 -4.51 2.51
N ALA A 60 -11.43 -4.07 2.22
CA ALA A 60 -11.18 -2.79 1.57
C ALA A 60 -11.73 -2.76 0.14
N VAL A 61 -11.71 -3.87 -0.61
CA VAL A 61 -12.17 -3.91 -2.01
C VAL A 61 -13.64 -4.29 -2.19
N ALA A 62 -14.28 -4.88 -1.17
CA ALA A 62 -15.63 -5.46 -1.26
C ALA A 62 -16.68 -4.53 -1.88
N ASP A 63 -16.67 -3.25 -1.46
CA ASP A 63 -17.64 -2.24 -1.89
C ASP A 63 -17.01 -1.13 -2.76
N VAL A 64 -15.77 -1.27 -3.22
CA VAL A 64 -15.08 -0.17 -3.93
C VAL A 64 -15.76 0.12 -5.27
N ALA A 65 -16.13 -0.92 -6.02
CA ALA A 65 -16.81 -0.75 -7.30
C ALA A 65 -18.18 -0.06 -7.15
N SER A 66 -18.97 -0.44 -6.15
CA SER A 66 -20.27 0.20 -5.86
C SER A 66 -20.07 1.64 -5.37
N HIS A 67 -19.09 1.89 -4.50
CA HIS A 67 -18.74 3.24 -4.07
C HIS A 67 -18.37 4.16 -5.25
N TYR A 68 -17.64 3.66 -6.25
CA TYR A 68 -17.37 4.43 -7.47
C TYR A 68 -18.64 4.72 -8.29
N GLN A 69 -19.51 3.73 -8.47
CA GLN A 69 -20.77 3.90 -9.20
C GLN A 69 -21.71 4.89 -8.51
N GLU A 70 -21.71 4.90 -7.17
CA GLU A 70 -22.50 5.81 -6.33
C GLU A 70 -21.82 7.18 -6.09
N LEU A 71 -20.65 7.43 -6.70
CA LEU A 71 -19.85 8.65 -6.52
C LEU A 71 -19.42 8.90 -5.06
N ARG A 72 -19.28 7.84 -4.25
CA ARG A 72 -18.85 7.86 -2.84
C ARG A 72 -17.31 7.82 -2.73
N PHE A 73 -16.63 8.73 -3.41
CA PHE A 73 -15.17 8.78 -3.49
C PHE A 73 -14.46 8.87 -2.13
N HIS A 74 -15.07 9.57 -1.17
CA HIS A 74 -14.53 9.65 0.19
C HIS A 74 -14.43 8.26 0.86
N ALA A 75 -15.43 7.40 0.66
CA ALA A 75 -15.42 6.04 1.21
C ALA A 75 -14.31 5.19 0.58
N VAL A 76 -14.07 5.35 -0.72
CA VAL A 76 -12.95 4.68 -1.40
C VAL A 76 -11.59 5.12 -0.85
N ALA A 77 -11.40 6.43 -0.70
CA ALA A 77 -10.17 6.99 -0.13
C ALA A 77 -9.94 6.50 1.31
N GLU A 78 -11.00 6.45 2.12
CA GLU A 78 -10.96 5.91 3.48
C GLU A 78 -10.59 4.42 3.49
N GLN A 79 -11.21 3.59 2.63
CA GLN A 79 -10.89 2.16 2.52
C GLN A 79 -9.41 1.92 2.18
N ALA A 80 -8.87 2.68 1.21
CA ALA A 80 -7.45 2.60 0.85
C ALA A 80 -6.53 3.02 2.01
N LEU A 81 -6.88 4.12 2.70
CA LEU A 81 -6.11 4.61 3.85
C LEU A 81 -6.12 3.61 5.01
N GLN A 82 -7.28 3.04 5.34
CA GLN A 82 -7.40 2.04 6.40
C GLN A 82 -6.59 0.77 6.10
N LEU A 83 -6.55 0.33 4.83
CA LEU A 83 -5.69 -0.79 4.43
C LEU A 83 -4.20 -0.45 4.61
N ALA A 84 -3.78 0.76 4.23
CA ALA A 84 -2.41 1.22 4.44
C ALA A 84 -2.05 1.32 5.94
N ILE A 85 -2.97 1.80 6.78
CA ILE A 85 -2.81 1.84 8.24
C ILE A 85 -2.66 0.42 8.81
N ALA A 86 -3.52 -0.52 8.40
CA ALA A 86 -3.45 -1.92 8.83
C ALA A 86 -2.11 -2.56 8.42
N ALA A 87 -1.63 -2.30 7.20
CA ALA A 87 -0.34 -2.78 6.72
C ALA A 87 0.84 -2.17 7.50
N ASN A 88 0.79 -0.88 7.85
CA ASN A 88 1.79 -0.24 8.71
C ASN A 88 1.82 -0.86 10.11
N GLY A 89 0.64 -1.09 10.70
CA GLY A 89 0.49 -1.74 12.01
C GLY A 89 1.07 -3.15 12.00
N TYR A 90 0.64 -3.97 11.04
CA TYR A 90 1.15 -5.33 10.84
C TYR A 90 2.68 -5.37 10.72
N LEU A 91 3.25 -4.54 9.83
CA LEU A 91 4.70 -4.47 9.65
C LEU A 91 5.44 -4.08 10.93
N SER A 92 4.82 -3.21 11.75
CA SER A 92 5.36 -2.78 13.03
C SER A 92 5.33 -3.88 14.08
N ASP A 93 4.23 -4.63 14.15
CA ASP A 93 4.03 -5.74 15.08
C ASP A 93 4.97 -6.91 14.77
N GLN A 94 5.12 -7.27 13.48
CA GLN A 94 6.04 -8.33 13.07
C GLN A 94 7.52 -7.91 13.24
N ALA A 95 7.81 -6.61 13.21
CA ALA A 95 9.15 -6.04 13.37
C ALA A 95 10.23 -6.81 12.57
N PRO A 96 10.10 -6.95 11.24
CA PRO A 96 10.94 -7.85 10.44
C PRO A 96 12.43 -7.51 10.50
N TRP A 97 12.79 -6.24 10.77
CA TRP A 97 14.17 -5.79 10.99
C TRP A 97 14.85 -6.41 12.22
N LYS A 98 14.06 -6.87 13.19
CA LYS A 98 14.55 -7.68 14.33
C LYS A 98 14.53 -9.15 13.96
N ALA A 99 13.41 -9.65 13.42
CA ALA A 99 13.21 -11.07 13.13
C ALA A 99 14.24 -11.63 12.15
N ILE A 100 14.60 -10.88 11.10
CA ILE A 100 15.54 -11.31 10.05
C ILE A 100 16.97 -11.61 10.55
N LYS A 101 17.31 -11.17 11.78
CA LYS A 101 18.61 -11.46 12.40
C LYS A 101 18.78 -12.93 12.76
N ASP A 102 17.67 -13.65 12.96
CA ASP A 102 17.66 -15.09 13.15
C ASP A 102 17.36 -15.78 11.79
N PRO A 103 18.28 -16.58 11.25
CA PRO A 103 18.06 -17.30 10.01
C PRO A 103 16.82 -18.18 10.00
N ALA A 104 16.38 -18.70 11.16
CA ALA A 104 15.18 -19.54 11.25
C ALA A 104 13.88 -18.78 10.91
N ASN A 105 13.89 -17.44 11.04
CA ASN A 105 12.73 -16.61 10.76
C ASN A 105 12.68 -16.10 9.30
N ARG A 106 13.65 -16.45 8.46
CA ARG A 106 13.78 -15.87 7.12
C ARG A 106 12.52 -16.06 6.26
N ASP A 107 11.90 -17.23 6.31
CA ASP A 107 10.69 -17.54 5.53
C ASP A 107 9.47 -16.79 6.06
N GLN A 108 9.36 -16.63 7.39
CA GLN A 108 8.30 -15.81 7.99
C GLN A 108 8.45 -14.34 7.58
N VAL A 109 9.67 -13.80 7.63
CA VAL A 109 9.93 -12.42 7.20
C VAL A 109 9.64 -12.22 5.72
N ALA A 110 9.91 -13.23 4.87
CA ALA A 110 9.54 -13.20 3.46
C ALA A 110 8.02 -13.11 3.29
N ALA A 111 7.25 -13.94 4.03
CA ALA A 111 5.80 -13.93 4.03
C ALA A 111 5.22 -12.58 4.50
N ASP A 112 5.77 -12.02 5.56
CA ASP A 112 5.34 -10.73 6.12
C ASP A 112 5.58 -9.58 5.12
N LEU A 113 6.75 -9.52 4.51
CA LEU A 113 7.05 -8.49 3.51
C LEU A 113 6.22 -8.68 2.25
N TYR A 114 6.00 -9.91 1.78
CA TYR A 114 5.10 -10.15 0.65
C TYR A 114 3.69 -9.64 0.96
N ALA A 115 3.14 -9.96 2.14
CA ALA A 115 1.81 -9.51 2.54
C ALA A 115 1.69 -7.98 2.56
N VAL A 116 2.70 -7.28 3.07
CA VAL A 116 2.71 -5.81 3.14
C VAL A 116 2.84 -5.19 1.75
N LEU A 117 3.68 -5.75 0.88
CA LEU A 117 3.81 -5.30 -0.51
C LEU A 117 2.51 -5.53 -1.29
N GLU A 118 1.86 -6.68 -1.12
CA GLU A 118 0.60 -6.99 -1.81
C GLU A 118 -0.55 -6.10 -1.31
N ALA A 119 -0.63 -5.83 0.00
CA ALA A 119 -1.56 -4.84 0.53
C ALA A 119 -1.31 -3.45 -0.06
N SER A 120 -0.04 -3.04 -0.19
CA SER A 120 0.33 -1.76 -0.82
C SER A 120 -0.07 -1.72 -2.30
N ARG A 121 0.08 -2.83 -3.03
CA ARG A 121 -0.40 -2.95 -4.42
C ARG A 121 -1.91 -2.74 -4.50
N VAL A 122 -2.68 -3.40 -3.62
CA VAL A 122 -4.14 -3.22 -3.56
C VAL A 122 -4.51 -1.77 -3.26
N VAL A 123 -3.82 -1.09 -2.34
CA VAL A 123 -3.99 0.36 -2.11
C VAL A 123 -3.79 1.16 -3.41
N GLY A 124 -2.74 0.87 -4.17
CA GLY A 124 -2.51 1.51 -5.47
C GLY A 124 -3.64 1.27 -6.47
N VAL A 125 -4.16 0.05 -6.58
CA VAL A 125 -5.28 -0.26 -7.50
C VAL A 125 -6.58 0.43 -7.07
N VAL A 126 -6.90 0.40 -5.77
CA VAL A 126 -8.10 1.05 -5.22
C VAL A 126 -8.06 2.55 -5.48
N LEU A 127 -6.90 3.19 -5.35
CA LEU A 127 -6.75 4.63 -5.57
C LEU A 127 -6.64 5.02 -7.05
N GLN A 128 -6.44 4.07 -7.97
CA GLN A 128 -6.13 4.38 -9.37
C GLN A 128 -7.16 5.29 -10.06
N PRO A 129 -8.48 5.11 -9.88
CA PRO A 129 -9.46 6.04 -10.46
C PRO A 129 -9.53 7.41 -9.77
N LEU A 130 -9.00 7.58 -8.54
CA LEU A 130 -8.99 8.87 -7.82
C LEU A 130 -7.67 9.63 -7.98
N LEU A 131 -6.55 8.92 -7.92
CA LEU A 131 -5.19 9.45 -7.92
C LEU A 131 -4.35 8.68 -8.93
N PRO A 132 -4.60 8.81 -10.25
CA PRO A 132 -4.01 7.97 -11.28
C PRO A 132 -2.48 8.05 -11.29
N GLU A 133 -1.90 9.25 -11.25
CA GLU A 133 -0.44 9.43 -11.28
C GLU A 133 0.26 8.87 -10.03
N PHE A 134 -0.33 9.07 -8.85
CA PHE A 134 0.19 8.52 -7.60
C PHE A 134 0.16 6.99 -7.63
N SER A 135 -0.96 6.44 -8.06
CA SER A 135 -1.20 5.01 -8.13
C SER A 135 -0.30 4.35 -9.15
N GLU A 136 -0.10 4.96 -10.32
CA GLU A 136 0.84 4.50 -11.33
C GLU A 136 2.26 4.44 -10.78
N ARG A 137 2.75 5.51 -10.14
CA ARG A 137 4.09 5.52 -9.52
C ARG A 137 4.24 4.43 -8.47
N LEU A 138 3.22 4.20 -7.66
CA LEU A 138 3.22 3.15 -6.64
C LEU A 138 3.30 1.76 -7.29
N LEU A 139 2.39 1.47 -8.22
CA LEU A 139 2.29 0.18 -8.89
C LEU A 139 3.55 -0.13 -9.71
N GLN A 140 4.14 0.87 -10.38
CA GLN A 140 5.42 0.74 -11.09
C GLN A 140 6.56 0.38 -10.15
N GLN A 141 6.68 1.02 -8.98
CA GLN A 141 7.72 0.67 -8.01
C GLN A 141 7.62 -0.74 -7.46
N LEU A 142 6.43 -1.35 -7.53
CA LEU A 142 6.18 -2.73 -7.14
C LEU A 142 6.28 -3.72 -8.32
N ASN A 143 6.57 -3.26 -9.54
CA ASN A 143 6.47 -4.05 -10.76
C ASN A 143 5.13 -4.79 -10.86
N ALA A 144 4.05 -4.13 -10.43
CA ALA A 144 2.72 -4.74 -10.37
C ALA A 144 2.17 -5.03 -11.78
N PRO A 145 1.37 -6.10 -11.95
CA PRO A 145 0.72 -6.37 -13.23
C PRO A 145 -0.26 -5.26 -13.59
N SER A 146 -0.46 -5.07 -14.90
CA SER A 146 -1.51 -4.24 -15.48
C SER A 146 -2.59 -5.14 -16.11
N GLY A 147 -3.82 -4.65 -16.21
CA GLY A 147 -4.95 -5.45 -16.70
C GLY A 147 -6.30 -4.84 -16.35
N ASP A 148 -7.33 -5.70 -16.35
CA ASP A 148 -8.67 -5.30 -15.92
C ASP A 148 -8.66 -4.88 -14.45
N TRP A 149 -9.25 -3.71 -14.17
CA TRP A 149 -9.20 -3.14 -12.84
C TRP A 149 -9.89 -4.02 -11.78
N ASN A 150 -10.98 -4.71 -12.13
CA ASN A 150 -11.66 -5.61 -11.18
C ASN A 150 -10.81 -6.84 -10.88
N GLU A 151 -10.10 -7.37 -11.89
CA GLU A 151 -9.16 -8.48 -11.67
C GLU A 151 -7.99 -8.06 -10.77
N LEU A 152 -7.48 -6.84 -10.96
CA LEU A 152 -6.39 -6.28 -10.16
C LEU A 152 -6.77 -6.03 -8.70
N LEU A 153 -8.05 -5.93 -8.35
CA LEU A 153 -8.48 -5.83 -6.93
C LEU A 153 -8.27 -7.13 -6.15
N ASN A 154 -8.11 -8.27 -6.84
CA ASN A 154 -7.89 -9.55 -6.17
C ASN A 154 -6.53 -9.60 -5.48
N TRP A 155 -6.49 -10.24 -4.31
CA TRP A 155 -5.24 -10.49 -3.59
C TRP A 155 -4.35 -11.51 -4.32
N GLY A 156 -3.03 -11.35 -4.19
CA GLY A 156 -2.01 -12.31 -4.62
C GLY A 156 -1.53 -12.08 -6.04
N GLN A 157 -1.64 -10.85 -6.56
CA GLN A 157 -1.26 -10.54 -7.94
C GLN A 157 0.21 -10.10 -8.06
N LEU A 158 0.90 -9.76 -6.96
CA LEU A 158 2.35 -9.53 -7.01
C LEU A 158 3.11 -10.82 -7.33
N THR A 159 3.94 -10.75 -8.37
CA THR A 159 4.88 -11.79 -8.76
C THR A 159 6.22 -11.62 -8.05
N PRO A 160 6.84 -12.70 -7.53
CA PRO A 160 8.21 -12.65 -7.04
C PRO A 160 9.18 -12.15 -8.12
N GLY A 161 10.16 -11.34 -7.73
CA GLY A 161 11.10 -10.76 -8.68
C GLY A 161 11.80 -9.52 -8.18
N PRO A 162 12.81 -9.03 -8.92
CA PRO A 162 13.61 -7.89 -8.52
C PRO A 162 12.77 -6.61 -8.44
N LEU A 163 13.16 -5.72 -7.53
CA LEU A 163 12.60 -4.38 -7.41
C LEU A 163 13.71 -3.33 -7.50
N ASP A 164 13.40 -2.21 -8.13
CA ASP A 164 14.27 -1.05 -8.17
C ASP A 164 14.27 -0.27 -6.86
N ALA A 165 15.24 0.62 -6.69
CA ALA A 165 15.29 1.47 -5.50
C ALA A 165 14.02 2.33 -5.42
N PRO A 166 13.36 2.36 -4.24
CA PRO A 166 12.15 3.13 -4.13
C PRO A 166 12.46 4.62 -4.22
N SER A 167 11.50 5.38 -4.73
CA SER A 167 11.56 6.83 -4.80
C SER A 167 10.33 7.45 -4.14
N PRO A 168 10.40 8.68 -3.61
CA PRO A 168 9.24 9.34 -3.03
C PRO A 168 8.06 9.36 -4.01
N LEU A 169 6.90 8.83 -3.60
CA LEU A 169 5.69 8.81 -4.45
C LEU A 169 5.12 10.22 -4.66
N LEU A 170 5.25 11.08 -3.64
CA LEU A 170 4.80 12.46 -3.64
C LEU A 170 5.87 13.37 -3.04
N GLN A 171 5.93 14.60 -3.55
CA GLN A 171 6.60 15.68 -2.85
C GLN A 171 5.68 16.20 -1.75
N ARG A 172 6.26 16.57 -0.62
CA ARG A 172 5.52 17.20 0.47
C ARG A 172 5.04 18.58 0.01
N LEU A 173 3.84 18.96 0.43
CA LEU A 173 3.34 20.31 0.25
C LEU A 173 3.82 21.18 1.41
N GLU A 174 4.26 22.39 1.09
CA GLU A 174 4.62 23.45 2.04
C GLU A 174 3.67 24.64 1.83
N LEU A 175 3.32 25.34 2.91
CA LEU A 175 2.62 26.62 2.80
C LEU A 175 3.61 27.70 2.40
N GLU A 176 3.29 28.46 1.35
CA GLU A 176 4.15 29.56 0.88
C GLU A 176 4.24 30.71 1.91
N GLU A 177 3.25 30.86 2.80
CA GLU A 177 3.30 31.76 3.97
C GLU A 177 2.57 31.15 5.19
N PRO A 178 3.01 31.42 6.44
CA PRO A 178 2.26 31.01 7.62
C PRO A 178 0.95 31.80 7.73
N ILE A 179 -0.15 31.09 8.02
CA ILE A 179 -1.50 31.65 8.28
C ILE A 179 -1.47 32.56 9.51
#